data_AF-V9I9Z3-F1
#
_entry.id   AF-V9I9Z3-F1
#
_cell.length_a   1.000
_cell.length_b   1.000
_cell.length_c   1.000
_cell.angle_alpha   90.00
_cell.angle_beta   90.00
_cell.angle_gamma   90.00
#
_symmetry.space_group_name_H-M   'P 1'
#
loop_
_entity.id
_entity.type
_entity.pdbx_description
1 polymer ?
#
loop_
_entity_poly.entity_id
_entity_poly.type
_entity_poly.pdbx_seq_one_letter_code
_entity_poly.pdbx_strand_id
1 'polypeptide(L)'
;MEVATELSPLSGSDTQCKITERTSYYPQEPNKRPQTRQEKVRSCLKHNSLTILTVTGVFGGVVLGIILRSLRTQGWTPREIMYINYIGDLFLRMLKSLILPLIISSLVSAIGSLDLSLSGKIGVRAIVYYMVTTISAVVLGIILVITIQPGVGNNPDIRTKERSQNVSTIDTLMDLIRNMFPPNLVEACISQHKTEMQKPENSTSDNMDEWKPVSKSVSGTNIMGLVVFATVLGITLGKMEEQGKPLLVFFESLSGAMMMITHWVIW
;
A
#
# COMPACT_ATOMS: atom_id res chain seq x y z
N MET A 1 -5.81 -35.84 -74.60
CA MET A 1 -7.20 -35.57 -74.17
C MET A 1 -7.64 -36.77 -73.34
N GLU A 2 -7.21 -36.79 -72.08
CA GLU A 2 -8.05 -36.49 -70.88
C GLU A 2 -9.04 -37.64 -70.64
N VAL A 3 -8.75 -38.67 -69.82
CA VAL A 3 -8.43 -38.75 -68.38
C VAL A 3 -9.54 -38.22 -67.46
N ALA A 4 -10.48 -39.13 -67.18
CA ALA A 4 -11.11 -39.51 -65.91
C ALA A 4 -11.39 -38.46 -64.82
N THR A 5 -12.65 -38.41 -64.37
CA THR A 5 -12.99 -38.42 -62.93
C THR A 5 -14.39 -39.03 -62.76
N GLU A 6 -14.46 -40.27 -62.29
CA GLU A 6 -15.72 -40.97 -61.94
C GLU A 6 -16.21 -40.52 -60.55
N LEU A 7 -17.49 -40.13 -60.52
CA LEU A 7 -18.34 -39.96 -59.33
C LEU A 7 -18.86 -41.34 -58.91
N SER A 8 -18.81 -41.67 -57.61
CA SER A 8 -19.59 -42.78 -57.03
C SER A 8 -19.54 -42.79 -55.49
N PRO A 9 -20.51 -43.44 -54.82
CA PRO A 9 -21.40 -42.75 -53.89
C PRO A 9 -21.33 -43.25 -52.44
N LEU A 10 -22.02 -42.50 -51.58
CA LEU A 10 -22.47 -42.88 -50.24
C LEU A 10 -22.89 -44.37 -50.13
N SER A 11 -22.22 -45.14 -49.25
CA SER A 11 -22.81 -46.31 -48.57
C SER A 11 -21.87 -46.89 -47.50
N GLY A 12 -22.43 -47.29 -46.35
CA GLY A 12 -21.77 -48.12 -45.32
C GLY A 12 -21.54 -47.37 -43.99
N SER A 13 -22.53 -47.34 -43.09
CA SER A 13 -22.68 -48.30 -41.98
C SER A 13 -21.79 -47.97 -40.76
N ASP A 14 -22.37 -47.35 -39.74
CA ASP A 14 -22.40 -47.90 -38.37
C ASP A 14 -22.97 -46.86 -37.41
N THR A 15 -24.29 -46.89 -37.30
CA THR A 15 -25.10 -46.19 -36.32
C THR A 15 -24.89 -46.82 -34.94
N GLN A 16 -23.72 -46.63 -34.36
CA GLN A 16 -23.55 -46.78 -32.91
C GLN A 16 -23.13 -45.42 -32.35
N CYS A 17 -24.16 -44.61 -32.12
CA CYS A 17 -24.10 -43.35 -31.41
C CYS A 17 -23.55 -43.63 -30.01
N LYS A 18 -22.22 -43.55 -29.88
CA LYS A 18 -21.52 -43.45 -28.61
C LYS A 18 -21.79 -42.05 -28.09
N ILE A 19 -22.96 -41.87 -27.48
CA ILE A 19 -23.23 -40.77 -26.57
C ILE A 19 -22.36 -41.06 -25.34
N THR A 20 -21.07 -40.80 -25.46
CA THR A 20 -20.21 -40.61 -24.30
C THR A 20 -20.65 -39.27 -23.74
N GLU A 21 -21.49 -39.31 -22.71
CA GLU A 21 -21.81 -38.17 -21.87
C GLU A 21 -20.51 -37.42 -21.57
N ARG A 22 -20.36 -36.21 -22.13
CA ARG A 22 -19.50 -35.21 -21.52
C ARG A 22 -20.19 -34.82 -20.23
N THR A 23 -19.89 -35.54 -19.16
CA THR A 23 -20.18 -35.07 -17.82
C THR A 23 -19.39 -33.79 -17.64
N SER A 24 -20.10 -32.66 -17.74
CA SER A 24 -19.58 -31.32 -17.50
C SER A 24 -18.81 -31.31 -16.18
N TYR A 25 -17.51 -31.05 -16.26
CA TYR A 25 -16.56 -30.96 -15.16
C TYR A 25 -16.75 -29.65 -14.37
N TYR A 26 -17.98 -29.30 -14.03
CA TYR A 26 -18.27 -28.29 -13.03
C TYR A 26 -18.62 -29.03 -11.75
N PRO A 27 -17.95 -28.75 -10.62
CA PRO A 27 -18.51 -29.08 -9.32
C PRO A 27 -19.89 -28.43 -9.25
N GLN A 28 -20.96 -29.23 -9.20
CA GLN A 28 -22.27 -28.70 -8.87
C GLN A 28 -22.16 -28.13 -7.45
N GLU A 29 -22.18 -26.81 -7.31
CA GLU A 29 -22.29 -26.22 -5.98
C GLU A 29 -23.56 -26.79 -5.32
N PRO A 30 -23.50 -27.29 -4.07
CA PRO A 30 -24.69 -27.73 -3.40
C PRO A 30 -25.66 -26.56 -3.33
N ASN A 31 -26.82 -26.72 -3.96
CA ASN A 31 -27.92 -25.75 -3.96
C ASN A 31 -28.43 -25.53 -2.53
N LYS A 32 -27.73 -24.70 -1.76
CA LYS A 32 -28.19 -24.20 -0.46
C LYS A 32 -28.84 -22.84 -0.71
N ARG A 33 -30.09 -22.84 -1.19
CA ARG A 33 -30.95 -21.66 -1.00
C ARG A 33 -31.04 -21.42 0.51
N PRO A 34 -30.59 -20.28 1.06
CA PRO A 34 -30.85 -19.97 2.45
C PRO A 34 -32.35 -19.74 2.59
N GLN A 35 -33.04 -20.65 3.29
CA GLN A 35 -34.49 -20.66 3.36
C GLN A 35 -35.01 -19.67 4.42
N THR A 36 -34.13 -19.12 5.26
CA THR A 36 -34.53 -18.20 6.35
C THR A 36 -33.70 -16.91 6.36
N ARG A 37 -34.34 -15.76 6.70
CA ARG A 37 -33.69 -14.43 6.75
C ARG A 37 -32.46 -14.41 7.67
N GLN A 38 -32.50 -15.18 8.77
CA GLN A 38 -31.38 -15.35 9.70
C GLN A 38 -30.20 -16.15 9.10
N GLU A 39 -30.47 -17.14 8.24
CA GLU A 39 -29.41 -17.92 7.58
C GLU A 39 -28.68 -17.08 6.55
N LYS A 40 -29.42 -16.22 5.81
CA LYS A 40 -28.84 -15.20 4.93
C LYS A 40 -27.91 -14.25 5.70
N VAL A 41 -28.38 -13.73 6.84
CA VAL A 41 -27.60 -12.82 7.69
C VAL A 41 -26.35 -13.52 8.23
N ARG A 42 -26.47 -14.75 8.75
CA ARG A 42 -25.33 -15.50 9.29
C ARG A 42 -24.31 -15.88 8.21
N SER A 43 -24.78 -16.21 7.00
CA SER A 43 -23.91 -16.47 5.84
C SER A 43 -23.18 -15.19 5.41
N CYS A 44 -23.88 -14.06 5.33
CA CYS A 44 -23.28 -12.76 5.04
C CYS A 44 -22.24 -12.35 6.09
N LEU A 45 -22.54 -12.55 7.38
CA LEU A 45 -21.63 -12.27 8.50
C LEU A 45 -20.35 -13.10 8.44
N LYS A 46 -20.46 -14.39 8.07
CA LYS A 46 -19.28 -15.24 7.91
C LYS A 46 -18.42 -14.83 6.72
N HIS A 47 -19.04 -14.41 5.62
CA HIS A 47 -18.31 -14.01 4.42
C HIS A 47 -17.57 -12.67 4.60
N ASN A 48 -18.19 -11.72 5.31
CA ASN A 48 -17.63 -10.37 5.53
C ASN A 48 -17.12 -10.17 6.96
N SER A 49 -16.68 -11.24 7.63
CA SER A 49 -16.34 -11.22 9.05
C SER A 49 -15.28 -10.17 9.39
N LEU A 50 -14.22 -10.05 8.58
CA LEU A 50 -13.15 -9.10 8.82
C LEU A 50 -13.64 -7.65 8.71
N THR A 51 -14.37 -7.30 7.65
CA THR A 51 -14.91 -5.94 7.47
C THR A 51 -15.89 -5.56 8.57
N ILE A 52 -16.73 -6.50 9.02
CA ILE A 52 -17.65 -6.25 10.12
C ILE A 52 -16.88 -6.06 11.44
N LEU A 53 -15.84 -6.88 11.69
CA LEU A 53 -14.99 -6.76 12.88
C LEU A 53 -14.26 -5.41 12.92
N THR A 54 -13.70 -4.94 11.81
CA THR A 54 -12.98 -3.65 11.79
C THR A 54 -13.93 -2.47 11.98
N VAL A 55 -15.09 -2.46 11.31
CA VAL A 55 -16.10 -1.41 11.48
C VAL A 55 -16.61 -1.38 12.92
N THR A 56 -17.00 -2.53 13.48
CA THR A 56 -17.45 -2.61 14.88
C THR A 56 -16.34 -2.25 15.87
N GLY A 57 -15.08 -2.60 15.58
CA GLY A 57 -13.91 -2.21 16.36
C GLY A 57 -13.69 -0.70 16.39
N VAL A 58 -13.85 -0.01 15.26
CA VAL A 58 -13.75 1.47 15.21
C VAL A 58 -14.87 2.12 16.03
N PHE A 59 -16.12 1.71 15.84
CA PHE A 59 -17.24 2.24 16.61
C PHE A 59 -17.08 1.95 18.11
N GLY A 60 -16.70 0.71 18.47
CA GLY A 60 -16.43 0.31 19.84
C GLY A 60 -15.30 1.12 20.47
N GLY A 61 -14.21 1.37 19.73
CA GLY A 61 -13.08 2.19 20.17
C GLY A 61 -13.46 3.64 20.44
N VAL A 62 -14.26 4.25 19.56
CA VAL A 62 -14.76 5.62 19.75
C VAL A 62 -15.67 5.72 20.99
N VAL A 63 -16.63 4.80 21.13
CA VAL A 63 -17.53 4.77 22.30
C VAL A 63 -16.75 4.56 23.58
N LEU A 64 -15.84 3.59 23.61
CA LEU A 64 -14.97 3.33 24.75
C LEU A 64 -14.09 4.54 25.08
N GLY A 65 -13.53 5.22 24.08
CA GLY A 65 -12.74 6.43 24.25
C GLY A 65 -13.53 7.58 24.87
N ILE A 66 -14.78 7.78 24.44
CA ILE A 66 -15.68 8.79 25.02
C ILE A 66 -16.03 8.43 26.48
N ILE A 67 -16.33 7.16 26.77
CA ILE A 67 -16.63 6.70 28.12
C ILE A 67 -15.42 6.89 29.04
N LEU A 68 -14.24 6.42 28.64
CA LEU A 68 -13.00 6.58 29.40
C LEU A 68 -12.66 8.06 29.64
N ARG A 69 -12.93 8.94 28.67
CA ARG A 69 -12.78 10.39 28.82
C ARG A 69 -13.79 10.98 29.80
N SER A 70 -15.05 10.52 29.76
CA SER A 70 -16.13 11.05 30.61
C SER A 70 -16.04 10.60 32.07
N LEU A 71 -15.44 9.44 32.35
CA LEU A 71 -15.37 8.89 33.71
C LEU A 71 -14.33 9.58 34.61
N ARG A 72 -13.41 10.39 34.06
CA ARG A 72 -12.29 10.96 34.82
C ARG A 72 -12.14 12.46 34.61
N THR A 73 -12.61 13.24 35.58
CA THR A 73 -12.60 14.71 35.57
C THR A 73 -11.21 15.33 35.73
N GLN A 74 -10.27 14.62 36.37
CA GLN A 74 -8.90 15.12 36.63
C GLN A 74 -7.87 14.78 35.54
N GLY A 75 -8.30 14.15 34.43
CA GLY A 75 -7.40 13.72 33.36
C GLY A 75 -6.69 12.39 33.63
N TRP A 76 -6.18 11.77 32.56
CA TRP A 76 -5.43 10.52 32.62
C TRP A 76 -3.94 10.80 32.77
N THR A 77 -3.24 10.03 33.59
CA THR A 77 -1.78 10.18 33.70
C THR A 77 -1.10 9.67 32.42
N PRO A 78 0.08 10.22 32.04
CA PRO A 78 0.79 9.79 30.83
C PRO A 78 1.11 8.28 30.81
N ARG A 79 1.36 7.71 31.99
CA ARG A 79 1.66 6.28 32.15
C ARG A 79 0.44 5.40 31.87
N GLU A 80 -0.75 5.79 32.30
CA GLU A 80 -1.98 5.04 32.02
C GLU A 80 -2.34 5.10 30.53
N ILE A 81 -2.18 6.27 29.90
CA ILE A 81 -2.38 6.44 28.46
C ILE A 81 -1.44 5.52 27.67
N MET A 82 -0.17 5.43 28.10
CA MET A 82 0.79 4.51 27.49
C MET A 82 0.34 3.05 27.55
N TYR A 83 -0.23 2.60 28.68
CA TYR A 83 -0.72 1.22 28.81
C TYR A 83 -1.94 0.95 27.94
N ILE A 84 -2.87 1.89 27.83
CA ILE A 84 -4.04 1.75 26.95
C ILE A 84 -3.61 1.72 25.48
N ASN A 85 -2.68 2.58 25.07
CA ASN A 85 -2.19 2.66 23.70
C ASN A 85 -1.27 1.50 23.29
N TYR A 86 -0.71 0.77 24.26
CA TYR A 86 0.31 -0.26 24.02
C TYR A 86 -0.12 -1.32 22.99
N ILE A 87 -1.38 -1.78 23.04
CA ILE A 87 -1.88 -2.78 22.09
C ILE A 87 -1.91 -2.21 20.67
N GLY A 88 -2.33 -0.96 20.51
CA GLY A 88 -2.34 -0.27 19.22
C GLY A 88 -0.92 -0.05 18.68
N ASP A 89 0.01 0.36 19.56
CA ASP A 89 1.41 0.53 19.19
C ASP A 89 2.07 -0.78 18.77
N LEU A 90 1.78 -1.90 19.46
CA LEU A 90 2.27 -3.22 19.09
C LEU A 90 1.74 -3.65 17.72
N PHE A 91 0.45 -3.43 17.46
CA PHE A 91 -0.15 -3.68 16.15
C PHE A 91 0.51 -2.87 15.03
N LEU A 92 0.69 -1.56 15.23
CA LEU A 92 1.38 -0.70 14.26
C LEU A 92 2.84 -1.12 14.04
N ARG A 93 3.54 -1.61 15.07
CA ARG A 93 4.90 -2.16 14.94
C ARG A 93 4.93 -3.43 14.11
N MET A 94 3.97 -4.34 14.31
CA MET A 94 3.83 -5.54 13.48
C MET A 94 3.60 -5.18 12.02
N LEU A 95 2.65 -4.28 11.73
CA LEU A 95 2.39 -3.84 10.35
C LEU A 95 3.62 -3.18 9.71
N LYS A 96 4.30 -2.26 10.42
CA LYS A 96 5.48 -1.56 9.90
C LYS A 96 6.64 -2.52 9.56
N SER A 97 6.80 -3.60 10.32
CA SER A 97 7.81 -4.63 10.04
C SER A 97 7.58 -5.35 8.71
N LEU A 98 6.30 -5.51 8.31
CA LEU A 98 5.94 -6.22 7.07
C LEU A 98 6.13 -5.36 5.81
N ILE A 99 6.03 -4.04 5.92
CA ILE A 99 6.04 -3.11 4.77
C ILE A 99 7.32 -3.25 3.95
N LEU A 100 8.49 -3.24 4.60
CA LEU A 100 9.79 -3.26 3.92
C LEU A 100 9.99 -4.51 3.05
N PRO A 101 9.94 -5.74 3.59
CA PRO A 101 10.13 -6.95 2.80
C PRO A 101 9.01 -7.13 1.75
N LEU A 102 7.77 -6.74 2.06
CA LEU A 102 6.64 -6.84 1.14
C LEU A 102 6.81 -5.91 -0.07
N ILE A 103 7.17 -4.64 0.12
CA ILE A 103 7.34 -3.69 -0.99
C ILE A 103 8.48 -4.12 -1.91
N ILE A 104 9.64 -4.49 -1.37
CA ILE A 104 10.79 -4.87 -2.20
C ILE A 104 10.48 -6.14 -3.00
N SER A 105 9.96 -7.19 -2.34
CA SER A 105 9.66 -8.46 -3.00
C SER A 105 8.54 -8.35 -4.04
N SER A 106 7.44 -7.67 -3.69
CA SER A 106 6.32 -7.48 -4.61
C SER A 106 6.71 -6.63 -5.82
N LEU A 107 7.47 -5.55 -5.63
CA LEU A 107 7.82 -4.64 -6.72
C LEU A 107 8.83 -5.26 -7.68
N VAL A 108 9.85 -5.96 -7.17
CA VAL A 108 10.83 -6.66 -8.01
C VAL A 108 10.16 -7.76 -8.83
N SER A 109 9.32 -8.61 -8.20
CA SER A 109 8.59 -9.68 -8.88
C SER A 109 7.58 -9.13 -9.91
N ALA A 110 6.82 -8.09 -9.54
CA ALA A 110 5.84 -7.49 -10.44
C ALA A 110 6.48 -6.84 -11.66
N ILE A 111 7.59 -6.12 -11.49
CA ILE A 111 8.22 -5.40 -12.62
C ILE A 111 9.07 -6.34 -13.47
N GLY A 112 9.77 -7.30 -12.87
CA GLY A 112 10.62 -8.23 -13.60
C GLY A 112 9.87 -9.31 -14.37
N SER A 113 8.60 -9.57 -14.05
CA SER A 113 7.73 -10.48 -14.81
C SER A 113 6.98 -9.82 -15.97
N LEU A 114 7.09 -8.49 -16.14
CA LEU A 114 6.43 -7.76 -17.21
C LEU A 114 7.28 -7.72 -18.48
N ASP A 115 6.66 -7.99 -19.63
CA ASP A 115 7.28 -7.79 -20.94
C ASP A 115 7.60 -6.32 -21.17
N LEU A 116 8.89 -5.98 -21.24
CA LEU A 116 9.39 -4.60 -21.31
C LEU A 116 8.88 -3.83 -22.54
N SER A 117 8.61 -4.53 -23.65
CA SER A 117 8.10 -3.93 -24.90
C SER A 117 6.64 -3.47 -24.80
N LEU A 118 5.81 -4.18 -24.02
CA LEU A 118 4.41 -3.85 -23.78
C LEU A 118 4.25 -2.96 -22.53
N SER A 119 5.12 -3.15 -21.53
CA SER A 119 5.10 -2.47 -20.23
C SER A 119 5.32 -0.96 -20.33
N GLY A 120 6.18 -0.48 -21.25
CA GLY A 120 6.44 0.96 -21.39
C GLY A 120 5.19 1.80 -21.67
N LYS A 121 4.33 1.35 -22.61
CA LYS A 121 3.10 2.08 -22.98
C LYS A 121 2.05 2.04 -21.87
N ILE A 122 1.94 0.90 -21.18
CA ILE A 122 1.00 0.76 -20.07
C ILE A 122 1.46 1.60 -18.86
N GLY A 123 2.76 1.66 -18.62
CA GLY A 123 3.38 2.49 -17.58
C GLY A 123 3.18 3.98 -17.82
N VAL A 124 3.41 4.47 -19.04
CA VAL A 124 3.16 5.89 -19.35
C VAL A 124 1.69 6.25 -19.18
N ARG A 125 0.75 5.40 -19.62
CA ARG A 125 -0.69 5.63 -19.39
C ARG A 125 -1.02 5.69 -17.90
N ALA A 126 -0.43 4.83 -17.08
CA ALA A 126 -0.60 4.86 -15.64
C ALA A 126 -0.02 6.14 -15.01
N ILE A 127 1.17 6.58 -15.41
CA ILE A 127 1.78 7.83 -14.93
C ILE A 127 0.89 9.03 -15.27
N VAL A 128 0.41 9.14 -16.52
CA VAL A 128 -0.49 10.22 -16.94
C VAL A 128 -1.79 10.19 -16.13
N TYR A 129 -2.37 9.01 -15.93
CA TYR A 129 -3.56 8.83 -15.11
C TYR A 129 -3.35 9.31 -13.67
N TYR A 130 -2.24 8.95 -13.03
CA TYR A 130 -1.91 9.40 -11.68
C TYR A 130 -1.68 10.91 -11.61
N MET A 131 -0.97 11.50 -12.58
CA MET A 131 -0.72 12.94 -12.62
C MET A 131 -2.03 13.74 -12.73
N VAL A 132 -2.90 13.37 -13.68
CA VAL A 132 -4.18 14.06 -13.90
C VAL A 132 -5.10 13.94 -12.68
N THR A 133 -5.22 12.72 -12.11
CA THR A 133 -6.08 12.48 -10.96
C THR A 133 -5.57 13.19 -9.71
N THR A 134 -4.25 13.23 -9.49
CA THR A 134 -3.64 13.92 -8.34
C THR A 134 -3.81 15.42 -8.43
N ILE A 135 -3.56 16.02 -9.61
CA ILE A 135 -3.77 17.46 -9.82
C ILE A 135 -5.26 17.80 -9.59
N SER A 136 -6.17 16.99 -10.14
CA SER A 136 -7.61 17.19 -9.96
C SER A 136 -8.03 17.10 -8.48
N ALA A 137 -7.51 16.11 -7.74
CA ALA A 137 -7.77 15.94 -6.32
C ALA A 137 -7.22 17.11 -5.47
N VAL A 138 -6.00 17.59 -5.78
CA VAL A 138 -5.40 18.75 -5.09
C VAL A 138 -6.22 20.02 -5.33
N VAL A 139 -6.63 20.28 -6.57
CA VAL A 139 -7.49 21.43 -6.89
C VAL A 139 -8.81 21.37 -6.13
N LEU A 140 -9.49 20.22 -6.14
CA LEU A 140 -10.72 20.03 -5.38
C LEU A 140 -10.50 20.20 -3.87
N GLY A 141 -9.40 19.67 -3.32
CA GLY A 141 -9.04 19.81 -1.91
C GLY A 141 -8.80 21.26 -1.49
N ILE A 142 -8.09 22.04 -2.32
CA ILE A 142 -7.83 23.47 -2.08
C ILE A 142 -9.15 24.27 -2.12
N ILE A 143 -10.02 24.01 -3.09
CA ILE A 143 -11.33 24.68 -3.17
C ILE A 143 -12.17 24.36 -1.93
N LEU A 144 -12.22 23.09 -1.52
CA LEU A 144 -13.00 22.63 -0.37
C LEU A 144 -12.50 23.26 0.94
N VAL A 145 -11.19 23.26 1.18
CA VAL A 145 -10.60 23.80 2.43
C VAL A 145 -10.76 25.31 2.52
N ILE A 146 -10.64 26.05 1.42
CA ILE A 146 -10.82 27.51 1.41
C ILE A 146 -12.30 27.89 1.57
N THR A 147 -13.23 27.04 1.10
CA THR A 147 -14.68 27.29 1.21
C THR A 147 -15.21 26.95 2.61
N ILE A 148 -14.83 25.79 3.16
CA ILE A 148 -15.30 25.34 4.48
C ILE A 148 -14.52 26.03 5.61
N GLN A 149 -13.25 26.41 5.38
CA GLN A 149 -12.34 26.99 6.37
C GLN A 149 -12.36 26.26 7.72
N PRO A 150 -12.09 24.94 7.74
CA PRO A 150 -12.12 24.20 9.00
C PRO A 150 -11.07 24.75 9.97
N GLY A 151 -11.51 25.12 11.18
CA GLY A 151 -10.63 25.60 12.25
C GLY A 151 -10.75 27.09 12.60
N VAL A 152 -11.53 27.88 11.85
CA VAL A 152 -11.88 29.25 12.27
C VAL A 152 -12.88 29.18 13.44
N GLY A 153 -12.44 29.49 14.66
CA GLY A 153 -13.27 29.44 15.87
C GLY A 153 -12.66 28.77 17.10
N ASN A 154 -11.49 28.13 16.98
CA ASN A 154 -10.76 27.59 18.13
C ASN A 154 -9.92 28.67 18.83
N ASN A 155 -9.96 28.71 20.16
CA ASN A 155 -9.17 29.65 20.97
C ASN A 155 -7.68 29.60 20.60
N PRO A 156 -7.03 30.75 20.37
CA PRO A 156 -5.62 30.82 19.98
C PRO A 156 -4.64 30.27 21.03
N ASP A 157 -5.09 30.08 22.28
CA ASP A 157 -4.29 29.53 23.38
C ASP A 157 -4.03 28.01 23.28
N ILE A 158 -4.75 27.27 22.42
CA ILE A 158 -4.45 25.86 22.09
C ILE A 158 -3.50 25.77 20.89
N ARG A 159 -2.66 26.79 20.67
CA ARG A 159 -1.47 26.62 19.85
C ARG A 159 -0.35 26.22 20.79
N THR A 160 -0.20 24.92 21.02
CA THR A 160 1.10 24.38 21.42
C THR A 160 2.12 25.02 20.50
N LYS A 161 3.09 25.75 21.07
CA LYS A 161 4.25 26.31 20.35
C LYS A 161 5.08 25.15 19.79
N GLU A 162 4.55 24.41 18.84
CA GLU A 162 5.38 23.69 17.92
C GLU A 162 6.10 24.76 17.12
N ARG A 163 7.38 24.93 17.46
CA ARG A 163 8.31 25.79 16.76
C ARG A 163 8.16 25.46 15.29
N SER A 164 7.59 26.37 14.51
CA SER A 164 7.51 26.20 13.07
C SER A 164 8.94 26.01 12.59
N GLN A 165 9.30 24.75 12.30
CA GLN A 165 10.57 24.48 11.64
C GLN A 165 10.42 25.17 10.29
N ASN A 166 11.08 26.32 10.13
CA ASN A 166 11.09 27.05 8.88
C ASN A 166 11.92 26.25 7.90
N VAL A 167 11.32 25.22 7.33
CA VAL A 167 11.88 24.42 6.26
C VAL A 167 11.64 25.17 4.96
N SER A 168 12.71 25.48 4.23
CA SER A 168 12.55 26.03 2.89
C SER A 168 11.94 24.97 1.99
N THR A 169 10.97 25.34 1.17
CA THR A 169 10.37 24.45 0.17
C THR A 169 11.45 23.83 -0.73
N ILE A 170 12.51 24.59 -1.03
CA ILE A 170 13.63 24.12 -1.84
C ILE A 170 14.39 23.00 -1.12
N ASP A 171 14.62 23.12 0.20
CA ASP A 171 15.28 22.08 0.98
C ASP A 171 14.47 20.78 0.99
N THR A 172 13.15 20.88 1.12
CA THR A 172 12.28 19.69 1.06
C THR A 172 12.29 19.00 -0.30
N LEU A 173 12.39 19.76 -1.40
CA LEU A 173 12.51 19.21 -2.75
C LEU A 173 13.89 18.55 -2.96
N MET A 174 14.95 19.18 -2.46
CA MET A 174 16.30 18.61 -2.50
C MET A 174 16.37 17.31 -1.68
N ASP A 175 15.75 17.28 -0.51
CA ASP A 175 15.68 16.08 0.33
C ASP A 175 14.87 14.96 -0.33
N LEU A 176 13.81 15.29 -1.08
CA LEU A 176 13.06 14.30 -1.85
C LEU A 176 13.95 13.62 -2.91
N ILE A 177 14.76 14.39 -3.64
CA ILE A 177 15.69 13.83 -4.64
C ILE A 177 16.82 13.03 -3.96
N ARG A 178 17.37 13.53 -2.85
CA ARG A 178 18.39 12.80 -2.07
C ARG A 178 17.86 11.46 -1.54
N ASN A 179 16.61 11.44 -1.06
CA ASN A 179 15.98 10.21 -0.61
C ASN A 179 15.62 9.27 -1.77
N MET A 180 15.41 9.77 -2.98
CA MET A 180 15.21 8.94 -4.18
C MET A 180 16.44 8.07 -4.51
N PHE A 181 17.64 8.58 -4.25
CA PHE A 181 18.91 7.91 -4.50
C PHE A 181 19.75 7.84 -3.22
N PRO A 182 19.43 6.93 -2.28
CA PRO A 182 20.15 6.84 -1.02
C PRO A 182 21.60 6.39 -1.24
N PRO A 183 22.56 6.89 -0.44
CA PRO A 183 23.97 6.51 -0.57
C PRO A 183 24.22 5.05 -0.19
N ASN A 184 23.37 4.48 0.67
CA ASN A 184 23.44 3.09 1.10
C ASN A 184 22.03 2.49 1.24
N LEU A 185 21.82 1.31 0.67
CA LEU A 185 20.51 0.65 0.68
C LEU A 185 20.14 0.09 2.05
N VAL A 186 21.11 -0.43 2.81
CA VAL A 186 20.89 -0.94 4.17
C VAL A 186 20.60 0.21 5.13
N GLU A 187 21.28 1.34 4.96
CA GLU A 187 20.95 2.56 5.72
C GLU A 187 19.55 3.07 5.38
N ALA A 188 19.15 3.05 4.11
CA ALA A 188 17.80 3.43 3.67
C ALA A 188 16.69 2.58 4.31
N CYS A 189 16.99 1.35 4.75
CA CYS A 189 16.03 0.52 5.49
C CYS A 189 15.72 1.06 6.90
N ILE A 190 16.67 1.81 7.49
CA ILE A 190 16.66 2.20 8.91
C ILE A 190 16.48 3.72 9.09
N SER A 191 17.00 4.50 8.14
CA SER A 191 17.11 5.96 8.24
C SER A 191 16.73 6.66 6.94
N GLN A 192 16.27 7.90 7.07
CA GLN A 192 15.95 8.81 5.96
C GLN A 192 16.63 10.17 6.14
N HIS A 193 16.95 10.83 5.04
CA HIS A 193 17.63 12.13 5.04
C HIS A 193 16.63 13.27 5.24
N LYS A 194 16.89 14.15 6.22
CA LYS A 194 16.12 15.37 6.44
C LYS A 194 17.07 16.54 6.71
N THR A 195 16.85 17.65 6.02
CA THR A 195 17.52 18.92 6.27
C THR A 195 16.76 19.64 7.38
N GLU A 196 17.44 19.88 8.51
CA GLU A 196 16.91 20.71 9.59
C GLU A 196 17.73 22.00 9.67
N MET A 197 17.04 23.14 9.74
CA MET A 197 17.70 24.41 9.98
C MET A 197 18.09 24.49 11.46
N GLN A 198 19.38 24.55 11.75
CA GLN A 198 19.89 24.66 13.11
C GLN A 198 20.24 26.12 13.43
N LYS A 199 19.71 26.63 14.55
CA LYS A 199 20.08 27.94 15.08
C LYS A 199 21.54 27.90 15.59
N PRO A 200 22.38 28.92 15.32
CA PRO A 200 23.72 28.98 15.89
C PRO A 200 23.67 29.07 17.42
N GLU A 201 24.43 28.23 18.12
CA GLU A 201 24.45 28.16 19.61
C GLU A 201 24.79 29.50 20.29
N ASN A 202 25.53 30.38 19.60
CA ASN A 202 26.05 31.65 20.15
C ASN A 202 25.21 32.89 19.78
N SER A 203 24.03 32.72 19.17
CA SER A 203 23.19 33.85 18.70
C SER A 203 21.99 34.09 19.63
N THR A 204 22.02 35.20 20.37
CA THR A 204 20.90 35.67 21.22
C THR A 204 19.74 36.24 20.39
N SER A 205 20.01 36.64 19.14
CA SER A 205 19.02 37.07 18.17
C SER A 205 18.37 35.87 17.48
N ASP A 206 17.03 35.85 17.37
CA ASP A 206 16.28 34.94 16.49
C ASP A 206 16.36 35.40 15.02
N ASN A 207 17.55 35.77 14.56
CA ASN A 207 17.76 36.14 13.16
C ASN A 207 17.79 34.86 12.32
N MET A 208 16.76 34.66 11.50
CA MET A 208 16.62 33.48 10.63
C MET A 208 17.68 33.40 9.52
N ASP A 209 18.32 34.52 9.19
CA ASP A 209 19.33 34.60 8.13
C ASP A 209 20.67 33.92 8.49
N GLU A 210 20.90 33.61 9.77
CA GLU A 210 22.12 32.91 10.22
C GLU A 210 21.94 31.39 10.36
N TRP A 211 20.74 30.86 10.10
CA TRP A 211 20.47 29.44 10.27
C TRP A 211 21.15 28.65 9.16
N LYS A 212 21.93 27.64 9.55
CA LYS A 212 22.61 26.77 8.59
C LYS A 212 21.79 25.49 8.36
N PRO A 213 21.62 25.05 7.11
CA PRO A 213 21.01 23.77 6.83
C PRO A 213 21.94 22.66 7.30
N VAL A 214 21.48 21.81 8.23
CA VAL A 214 22.22 20.66 8.71
C VAL A 214 21.51 19.39 8.25
N SER A 215 22.25 18.51 7.59
CA SER A 215 21.76 17.19 7.22
C SER A 215 21.66 16.31 8.46
N LYS A 216 20.46 15.78 8.72
CA LYS A 216 20.22 14.87 9.83
C LYS A 216 19.54 13.60 9.34
N SER A 217 20.07 12.46 9.74
CA SER A 217 19.43 11.17 9.51
C SER A 217 18.33 10.98 10.56
N VAL A 218 17.09 10.90 10.10
CA VAL A 218 15.91 10.62 10.94
C VAL A 218 15.66 9.12 10.90
N SER A 219 15.40 8.50 12.06
CA SER A 219 15.04 7.09 12.11
C SER A 219 13.69 6.86 11.42
N GLY A 220 13.68 5.97 10.45
CA GLY A 220 12.54 5.66 9.59
C GLY A 220 13.01 5.11 8.26
N THR A 221 12.25 4.16 7.71
CA THR A 221 12.56 3.56 6.41
C THR A 221 12.35 4.57 5.28
N ASN A 222 13.38 4.80 4.47
CA ASN A 222 13.30 5.57 3.23
C ASN A 222 12.61 4.74 2.13
N ILE A 223 11.28 4.68 2.18
CA ILE A 223 10.46 3.90 1.25
C ILE A 223 10.65 4.39 -0.19
N MET A 224 10.81 5.69 -0.41
CA MET A 224 11.00 6.28 -1.74
C MET A 224 12.23 5.70 -2.44
N GLY A 225 13.38 5.70 -1.76
CA GLY A 225 14.62 5.13 -2.30
C GLY A 225 14.53 3.62 -2.53
N LEU A 226 13.89 2.89 -1.60
CA LEU A 226 13.68 1.44 -1.75
C LEU A 226 12.80 1.08 -2.96
N VAL A 227 11.74 1.86 -3.22
CA VAL A 227 10.86 1.67 -4.39
C VAL A 227 11.62 1.93 -5.69
N VAL A 228 12.41 2.98 -5.76
CA VAL A 228 13.22 3.32 -6.95
C VAL A 228 14.25 2.22 -7.20
N PHE A 229 14.97 1.79 -6.17
CA PHE A 229 15.93 0.69 -6.27
C PHE A 229 15.27 -0.61 -6.72
N ALA A 230 14.17 -1.03 -6.08
CA ALA A 230 13.46 -2.25 -6.41
C ALA A 230 12.86 -2.21 -7.83
N THR A 231 12.46 -1.03 -8.31
CA THR A 231 12.03 -0.83 -9.71
C THR A 231 13.17 -1.05 -10.69
N VAL A 232 14.33 -0.41 -10.46
CA VAL A 232 15.52 -0.57 -11.32
C VAL A 232 16.00 -2.02 -11.30
N LEU A 233 16.02 -2.66 -10.12
CA LEU A 233 16.37 -4.07 -9.97
C LEU A 233 15.40 -4.97 -10.73
N GLY A 234 14.09 -4.77 -10.58
CA GLY A 234 13.07 -5.51 -11.32
C GLY A 234 13.22 -5.39 -12.84
N ILE A 235 13.41 -4.17 -13.35
CA ILE A 235 13.67 -3.93 -14.79
C ILE A 235 14.95 -4.65 -15.25
N THR A 236 16.01 -4.62 -14.43
CA THR A 236 17.29 -5.24 -14.77
C THR A 236 17.16 -6.76 -14.82
N LEU A 237 16.48 -7.38 -13.85
CA LEU A 237 16.24 -8.82 -13.84
C LEU A 237 15.33 -9.27 -14.99
N GLY A 238 14.31 -8.48 -15.34
CA GLY A 238 13.48 -8.74 -16.51
C GLY A 238 14.28 -8.69 -17.82
N LYS A 239 15.28 -7.79 -17.93
CA LYS A 239 16.20 -7.72 -19.08
C LYS A 239 17.21 -8.87 -19.15
N MET A 240 17.54 -9.49 -18.02
CA MET A 240 18.50 -10.60 -17.96
C MET A 240 17.91 -11.94 -18.40
N GLU A 241 16.61 -11.98 -18.73
CA GLU A 241 15.88 -13.15 -19.24
C GLU A 241 16.22 -14.41 -18.42
N GLU A 242 16.87 -15.42 -19.01
CA GLU A 242 17.20 -16.70 -18.38
C GLU A 242 18.05 -16.56 -17.09
N GLN A 243 18.96 -15.59 -17.03
CA GLN A 243 19.83 -15.40 -15.85
C GLN A 243 19.08 -14.74 -14.69
N GLY A 244 18.03 -13.96 -14.98
CA GLY A 244 17.21 -13.26 -13.98
C GLY A 244 16.13 -14.14 -13.33
N LYS A 245 15.70 -15.21 -14.01
CA LYS A 245 14.58 -16.07 -13.57
C LYS A 245 14.73 -16.61 -12.14
N PRO A 246 15.88 -17.17 -11.71
CA PRO A 246 16.00 -17.72 -10.35
C PRO A 246 15.74 -16.67 -9.27
N LEU A 247 16.20 -15.43 -9.50
CA LEU A 247 16.03 -14.35 -8.54
C LEU A 247 14.60 -13.80 -8.54
N LEU A 248 13.92 -13.78 -9.69
CA LEU A 248 12.50 -13.42 -9.77
C LEU A 248 11.61 -14.42 -9.02
N VAL A 249 11.87 -15.73 -9.17
CA VAL A 249 11.15 -16.79 -8.43
C VAL A 249 11.38 -16.67 -6.93
N PHE A 250 12.59 -16.30 -6.50
CA PHE A 250 12.89 -16.02 -5.10
C PHE A 250 12.03 -14.86 -4.55
N PHE A 251 11.99 -13.72 -5.26
CA PHE A 251 11.19 -12.56 -4.84
C PHE A 251 9.69 -12.82 -4.87
N GLU A 252 9.20 -13.61 -5.84
CA GLU A 252 7.81 -14.04 -5.90
C GLU A 252 7.44 -14.92 -4.68
N SER A 253 8.28 -15.90 -4.37
CA SER A 253 8.10 -16.79 -3.20
C SER A 253 8.14 -16.00 -1.89
N LEU A 254 9.05 -15.03 -1.78
CA LEU A 254 9.15 -14.14 -0.63
C LEU A 254 7.88 -13.29 -0.48
N SER A 255 7.38 -12.70 -1.58
CA SER A 255 6.12 -11.94 -1.58
C SER A 255 4.93 -12.81 -1.11
N GLY A 256 4.85 -14.06 -1.60
CA GLY A 256 3.84 -15.03 -1.16
C GLY A 256 3.91 -15.33 0.33
N ALA A 257 5.11 -15.58 0.86
CA ALA A 257 5.32 -15.77 2.30
C ALA A 257 4.92 -14.54 3.12
N MET A 258 5.29 -13.34 2.65
CA MET A 258 4.93 -12.08 3.31
C MET A 258 3.41 -11.84 3.31
N MET A 259 2.70 -12.19 2.25
CA MET A 259 1.23 -12.13 2.21
C MET A 259 0.59 -13.06 3.24
N MET A 260 1.13 -14.28 3.43
CA MET A 260 0.64 -15.20 4.45
C MET A 260 0.83 -14.65 5.88
N ILE A 261 2.00 -14.08 6.18
CA ILE A 261 2.25 -13.41 7.47
C ILE A 261 1.31 -12.23 7.65
N THR A 262 1.08 -11.44 6.59
CA THR A 262 0.14 -10.30 6.62
C THR A 262 -1.26 -10.75 6.97
N HIS A 263 -1.73 -11.88 6.42
CA HIS A 263 -3.01 -12.46 6.79
C HIS A 263 -3.08 -12.82 8.28
N TRP A 264 -2.02 -13.37 8.87
CA TRP A 264 -1.98 -13.67 10.31
C TRP A 264 -1.98 -12.42 11.20
N VAL A 265 -1.36 -11.32 10.76
CA VAL A 265 -1.33 -10.07 11.54
C VAL A 265 -2.65 -9.30 11.47
N ILE A 266 -3.40 -9.44 10.38
CA ILE A 266 -4.68 -8.74 10.17
C ILE A 266 -5.82 -9.36 10.99
N TRP A 267 -5.79 -10.67 11.23
CA TRP A 267 -6.79 -11.39 12.01
C TRP A 267 -6.50 -11.36 13.50
#